data_AF-A0A7W3UKF9-F1
#
_entry.id   AF-A0A7W3UKF9-F1
#
_cell.length_a   1.000
_cell.length_b   1.000
_cell.length_c   1.000
_cell.angle_alpha   90.00
_cell.angle_beta   90.00
_cell.angle_gamma   90.00
#
_symmetry.space_group_name_H-M   'P 1'
#
loop_
_entity.id
_entity.type
_entity.pdbx_description
1 polymer ?
#
loop_
_entity_poly.entity_id
_entity_poly.type
_entity_poly.pdbx_seq_one_letter_code
_entity_poly.pdbx_strand_id
1 'polypeptide(L)'
;AKKAYDKAVSDGQKVLDDNNASQADVDKAAKAIEDAKGNLNGEATNKDALKSAIDDQPTTQGSANYKNSTSDSQKAYNDAVADGKKVYDNPTASQTDVDNAKKAIDDAKKALDGKDTDKTALTNDVNGQSATHNDPSYINGSEEAKKAYDKAVSDG
;
A
#
# COMPACT_ATOMS: atom_id res chain seq x y z
N ALA A 1 -29.79 -9.93 -9.90
CA ALA A 1 -30.24 -8.57 -9.56
C ALA A 1 -29.86 -7.55 -10.65
N LYS A 2 -28.58 -7.12 -10.76
CA LYS A 2 -28.19 -6.04 -11.69
C LYS A 2 -28.63 -6.24 -13.16
N LYS A 3 -28.38 -7.40 -13.76
CA LYS A 3 -28.81 -7.70 -15.15
C LYS A 3 -30.32 -7.57 -15.35
N ALA A 4 -31.12 -7.94 -14.34
CA ALA A 4 -32.57 -7.83 -14.40
C ALA A 4 -33.03 -6.36 -14.34
N TYR A 5 -32.36 -5.55 -13.52
CA TYR A 5 -32.56 -4.10 -13.47
C TYR A 5 -32.17 -3.44 -14.80
N ASP A 6 -30.99 -3.74 -15.34
CA ASP A 6 -30.53 -3.20 -16.64
C ASP A 6 -31.51 -3.55 -17.77
N LYS A 7 -32.02 -4.81 -17.78
CA LYS A 7 -33.04 -5.24 -18.74
C LYS A 7 -34.37 -4.50 -18.55
N ALA A 8 -34.84 -4.35 -17.32
CA ALA A 8 -36.08 -3.64 -17.03
C ALA A 8 -36.02 -2.17 -17.48
N VAL A 9 -34.88 -1.50 -17.28
CA VAL A 9 -34.64 -0.14 -17.78
C VAL A 9 -34.65 -0.10 -19.31
N SER A 10 -33.96 -1.03 -19.98
CA SER A 10 -33.96 -1.10 -21.45
C SER A 10 -35.35 -1.36 -22.03
N ASP A 11 -36.15 -2.23 -21.40
CA ASP A 11 -37.51 -2.49 -21.84
C ASP A 11 -38.44 -1.31 -21.56
N GLY A 12 -38.25 -0.60 -20.44
CA GLY A 12 -38.98 0.65 -20.16
C GLY A 12 -38.68 1.76 -21.17
N GLN A 13 -37.43 1.85 -21.65
CA GLN A 13 -37.08 2.79 -22.73
C GLN A 13 -37.85 2.49 -24.02
N LYS A 14 -38.00 1.20 -24.38
CA LYS A 14 -38.78 0.82 -25.57
C LYS A 14 -40.25 1.23 -25.46
N VAL A 15 -40.83 1.15 -24.26
CA VAL A 15 -42.21 1.60 -24.00
C VAL A 15 -42.31 3.12 -24.12
N LEU A 16 -41.30 3.88 -23.66
CA LEU A 16 -41.25 5.33 -23.87
C LEU A 16 -41.14 5.72 -25.35
N ASP A 17 -40.43 4.93 -26.14
CA ASP A 17 -40.20 5.19 -27.56
C ASP A 17 -41.38 4.73 -28.46
N ASP A 18 -42.32 3.96 -27.93
CA ASP A 18 -43.49 3.47 -28.67
C ASP A 18 -44.66 4.46 -28.56
N ASN A 19 -44.95 5.16 -29.68
CA ASN A 19 -46.05 6.12 -29.78
C ASN A 19 -47.45 5.50 -29.59
N ASN A 20 -47.57 4.17 -29.68
CA ASN A 20 -48.82 3.44 -29.47
C ASN A 20 -48.89 2.74 -28.10
N ALA A 21 -47.90 2.96 -27.22
CA ALA A 21 -47.89 2.36 -25.89
C ALA A 21 -49.15 2.77 -25.11
N SER A 22 -49.79 1.79 -24.48
CA SER A 22 -50.92 2.05 -23.61
C SER A 22 -50.46 2.46 -22.21
N GLN A 23 -51.35 3.10 -21.43
CA GLN A 23 -51.07 3.36 -20.02
C GLN A 23 -50.74 2.07 -19.24
N ALA A 24 -51.37 0.95 -19.61
CA ALA A 24 -51.07 -0.35 -19.00
C ALA A 24 -49.64 -0.83 -19.29
N ASP A 25 -49.10 -0.54 -20.47
CA ASP A 25 -47.70 -0.86 -20.81
C ASP A 25 -46.72 0.00 -20.01
N VAL A 26 -47.03 1.29 -19.85
CA VAL A 26 -46.26 2.24 -19.03
C VAL A 26 -46.24 1.80 -17.57
N ASP A 27 -47.40 1.49 -16.99
CA ASP A 27 -47.52 1.06 -15.59
C ASP A 27 -46.78 -0.26 -15.35
N LYS A 28 -46.87 -1.20 -16.30
CA LYS A 28 -46.16 -2.49 -16.24
C LYS A 28 -44.64 -2.29 -16.31
N ALA A 29 -44.15 -1.42 -17.18
CA ALA A 29 -42.73 -1.10 -17.30
C ALA A 29 -42.20 -0.41 -16.04
N ALA A 30 -42.92 0.58 -15.51
CA ALA A 30 -42.58 1.27 -14.26
C ALA A 30 -42.49 0.29 -13.09
N LYS A 31 -43.51 -0.58 -12.94
CA LYS A 31 -43.51 -1.62 -11.90
C LYS A 31 -42.35 -2.61 -12.06
N ALA A 32 -42.04 -3.05 -13.28
CA ALA A 32 -40.92 -3.94 -13.52
C ALA A 32 -39.56 -3.31 -13.13
N ILE A 33 -39.39 -2.01 -13.38
CA ILE A 33 -38.19 -1.26 -12.96
C ILE A 33 -38.13 -1.14 -11.43
N GLU A 34 -39.24 -0.79 -10.77
CA GLU A 34 -39.31 -0.69 -9.31
C GLU A 34 -39.03 -2.03 -8.62
N ASP A 35 -39.68 -3.11 -9.09
CA ASP A 35 -39.48 -4.45 -8.56
C ASP A 35 -38.03 -4.91 -8.80
N ALA A 36 -37.45 -4.66 -9.98
CA ALA A 36 -36.06 -5.00 -10.26
C ALA A 36 -35.06 -4.16 -9.45
N LYS A 37 -35.39 -2.89 -9.15
CA LYS A 37 -34.63 -1.99 -8.28
C LYS A 37 -34.68 -2.45 -6.84
N GLY A 38 -35.86 -2.82 -6.33
CA GLY A 38 -36.03 -3.37 -4.98
C GLY A 38 -35.29 -4.70 -4.80
N ASN A 39 -35.13 -5.46 -5.88
CA ASN A 39 -34.34 -6.70 -5.92
C ASN A 39 -32.82 -6.48 -6.06
N LEU A 40 -32.33 -5.23 -6.09
CA LEU A 40 -30.89 -4.94 -5.99
C LEU A 40 -30.42 -5.22 -4.56
N ASN A 41 -29.89 -6.41 -4.34
CA ASN A 41 -29.41 -6.91 -3.06
C ASN A 41 -27.88 -7.04 -3.00
N GLY A 42 -27.16 -6.19 -3.74
CA GLY A 42 -25.70 -6.21 -3.70
C GLY A 42 -25.19 -5.88 -2.30
N GLU A 43 -24.29 -6.69 -1.77
CA GLU A 43 -23.59 -6.35 -0.52
C GLU A 43 -22.65 -5.16 -0.77
N ALA A 44 -22.48 -4.32 0.26
CA ALA A 44 -21.48 -3.28 0.22
C ALA A 44 -20.09 -3.91 0.07
N THR A 45 -19.25 -3.34 -0.80
CA THR A 45 -17.85 -3.78 -0.93
C THR A 45 -17.11 -3.51 0.37
N ASN A 46 -16.48 -4.53 0.93
CA ASN A 46 -15.71 -4.40 2.16
C ASN A 46 -14.32 -3.84 1.84
N LYS A 47 -13.99 -2.67 2.41
CA LYS A 47 -12.73 -1.94 2.20
C LYS A 47 -11.81 -1.92 3.41
N ASP A 48 -12.17 -2.56 4.51
CA ASP A 48 -11.46 -2.43 5.80
C ASP A 48 -10.02 -2.95 5.73
N ALA A 49 -9.83 -4.07 5.02
CA ALA A 49 -8.52 -4.68 4.85
C ALA A 49 -7.59 -3.84 3.96
N LEU A 50 -8.14 -3.19 2.92
CA LEU A 50 -7.41 -2.24 2.08
C LEU A 50 -7.06 -0.98 2.87
N LYS A 51 -8.01 -0.45 3.66
CA LYS A 51 -7.78 0.70 4.52
C LYS A 51 -6.63 0.44 5.50
N SER A 52 -6.64 -0.72 6.15
CA SER A 52 -5.59 -1.12 7.09
C SER A 52 -4.21 -1.18 6.42
N ALA A 53 -4.13 -1.70 5.19
CA ALA A 53 -2.87 -1.74 4.43
C ALA A 53 -2.37 -0.33 4.04
N ILE A 54 -3.28 0.59 3.70
CA ILE A 54 -2.96 1.99 3.41
C ILE A 54 -2.51 2.73 4.68
N ASP A 55 -3.22 2.53 5.80
CA ASP A 55 -2.94 3.18 7.07
C ASP A 55 -1.58 2.75 7.67
N ASP A 56 -1.08 1.57 7.31
CA ASP A 56 0.22 1.05 7.74
C ASP A 56 1.43 1.69 7.01
N GLN A 57 1.17 2.57 6.03
CA GLN A 57 2.21 3.27 5.27
C GLN A 57 3.26 3.97 6.16
N PRO A 58 2.91 4.77 7.19
CA PRO A 58 3.89 5.45 8.02
C PRO A 58 4.78 4.48 8.80
N THR A 59 4.20 3.36 9.29
CA THR A 59 4.95 2.30 9.97
C THR A 59 5.97 1.66 9.04
N THR A 60 5.54 1.32 7.81
CA THR A 60 6.42 0.73 6.81
C THR A 60 7.53 1.70 6.41
N GLN A 61 7.21 2.96 6.11
CA GLN A 61 8.19 3.99 5.76
C GLN A 61 9.16 4.33 6.91
N GLY A 62 8.74 4.10 8.16
CA GLY A 62 9.59 4.24 9.33
C GLY A 62 10.63 3.13 9.51
N SER A 63 10.41 1.97 8.89
CA SER A 63 11.26 0.78 9.05
C SER A 63 12.62 0.91 8.36
N ALA A 64 13.63 0.20 8.89
CA ALA A 64 14.94 0.09 8.23
C ALA A 64 14.83 -0.59 6.86
N ASN A 65 13.96 -1.61 6.74
CA ASN A 65 13.69 -2.27 5.47
C ASN A 65 13.29 -1.25 4.38
N TYR A 66 12.36 -0.33 4.66
CA TYR A 66 12.00 0.70 3.68
C TYR A 66 13.13 1.72 3.48
N LYS A 67 13.68 2.30 4.56
CA LYS A 67 14.68 3.38 4.47
C LYS A 67 15.96 2.97 3.75
N ASN A 68 16.36 1.71 3.90
CA ASN A 68 17.55 1.14 3.29
C ASN A 68 17.24 0.40 1.98
N SER A 69 15.99 0.39 1.53
CA SER A 69 15.62 -0.16 0.21
C SER A 69 16.13 0.73 -0.92
N THR A 70 16.25 0.16 -2.12
CA THR A 70 16.51 0.89 -3.35
C THR A 70 15.39 1.90 -3.64
N SER A 71 15.73 2.98 -4.35
CA SER A 71 14.74 4.00 -4.75
C SER A 71 13.60 3.41 -5.57
N ASP A 72 13.87 2.41 -6.42
CA ASP A 72 12.86 1.73 -7.22
C ASP A 72 11.90 0.92 -6.35
N SER A 73 12.40 0.16 -5.37
CA SER A 73 11.57 -0.59 -4.42
C SER A 73 10.72 0.33 -3.54
N GLN A 74 11.29 1.45 -3.06
CA GLN A 74 10.54 2.47 -2.32
C GLN A 74 9.43 3.10 -3.18
N LYS A 75 9.74 3.45 -4.43
CA LYS A 75 8.78 4.00 -5.38
C LYS A 75 7.65 3.02 -5.67
N ALA A 76 7.97 1.76 -5.94
CA ALA A 76 6.97 0.71 -6.19
C ALA A 76 5.99 0.56 -5.02
N TYR A 77 6.48 0.57 -3.79
CA TYR A 77 5.61 0.56 -2.60
C TYR A 77 4.72 1.80 -2.50
N ASN A 78 5.28 3.00 -2.67
CA ASN A 78 4.52 4.25 -2.59
C ASN A 78 3.45 4.35 -3.68
N ASP A 79 3.78 3.93 -4.91
CA ASP A 79 2.85 3.91 -6.04
C ASP A 79 1.70 2.92 -5.76
N ALA A 80 2.00 1.72 -5.25
CA ALA A 80 0.98 0.74 -4.88
C ALA A 80 0.03 1.27 -3.79
N VAL A 81 0.55 1.99 -2.79
CA VAL A 81 -0.28 2.64 -1.76
C VAL A 81 -1.13 3.78 -2.36
N ALA A 82 -0.57 4.58 -3.27
CA ALA A 82 -1.30 5.64 -3.94
C ALA A 82 -2.45 5.09 -4.82
N ASP A 83 -2.21 4.02 -5.56
CA ASP A 83 -3.24 3.34 -6.35
C ASP A 83 -4.28 2.66 -5.45
N GLY A 84 -3.86 2.07 -4.34
CA GLY A 84 -4.78 1.57 -3.32
C GLY A 84 -5.71 2.64 -2.76
N LYS A 85 -5.21 3.86 -2.49
CA LYS A 85 -6.04 5.01 -2.08
C LYS A 85 -7.09 5.36 -3.14
N LYS A 86 -6.73 5.35 -4.42
CA LYS A 86 -7.70 5.59 -5.51
C LYS A 86 -8.83 4.55 -5.52
N VAL A 87 -8.51 3.27 -5.31
CA VAL A 87 -9.51 2.19 -5.21
C VAL A 87 -10.37 2.34 -3.95
N TYR A 88 -9.76 2.70 -2.83
CA TYR A 88 -10.47 2.96 -1.57
C TYR A 88 -11.49 4.09 -1.72
N ASP A 89 -11.09 5.21 -2.35
CA ASP A 89 -11.92 6.38 -2.57
C ASP A 89 -12.98 6.17 -3.68
N ASN A 90 -12.84 5.14 -4.53
CA ASN A 90 -13.79 4.84 -5.60
C ASN A 90 -15.09 4.23 -5.02
N PRO A 91 -16.24 4.92 -5.08
CA PRO A 91 -17.50 4.45 -4.49
C PRO A 91 -18.09 3.23 -5.22
N THR A 92 -17.66 2.95 -6.45
CA THR A 92 -18.14 1.82 -7.27
C THR A 92 -17.11 0.71 -7.42
N ALA A 93 -15.99 0.78 -6.70
CA ALA A 93 -14.99 -0.29 -6.68
C ALA A 93 -15.65 -1.63 -6.30
N SER A 94 -15.34 -2.67 -7.06
CA SER A 94 -15.77 -4.03 -6.75
C SER A 94 -14.88 -4.64 -5.67
N GLN A 95 -15.34 -5.74 -5.06
CA GLN A 95 -14.51 -6.50 -4.11
C GLN A 95 -13.21 -6.98 -4.76
N THR A 96 -13.25 -7.40 -6.03
CA THR A 96 -12.04 -7.78 -6.77
C THR A 96 -11.05 -6.62 -6.92
N ASP A 97 -11.52 -5.41 -7.18
CA ASP A 97 -10.63 -4.24 -7.25
C ASP A 97 -9.95 -3.98 -5.91
N VAL A 98 -10.72 -4.07 -4.82
CA VAL A 98 -10.23 -3.88 -3.45
C VAL A 98 -9.20 -4.95 -3.08
N ASP A 99 -9.49 -6.22 -3.35
CA ASP A 99 -8.61 -7.34 -3.05
C ASP A 99 -7.31 -7.25 -3.86
N ASN A 100 -7.39 -6.88 -5.14
CA ASN A 100 -6.23 -6.68 -6.01
C ASN A 100 -5.36 -5.50 -5.53
N ALA A 101 -5.97 -4.39 -5.17
CA ALA A 101 -5.26 -3.23 -4.64
C ALA A 101 -4.53 -3.56 -3.33
N LYS A 102 -5.19 -4.27 -2.41
CA LYS A 102 -4.58 -4.71 -1.16
C LYS A 102 -3.39 -5.64 -1.45
N LYS A 103 -3.57 -6.62 -2.35
CA LYS A 103 -2.52 -7.55 -2.74
C LYS A 103 -1.30 -6.82 -3.33
N ALA A 104 -1.53 -5.81 -4.16
CA ALA A 104 -0.45 -5.00 -4.74
C ALA A 104 0.37 -4.28 -3.66
N ILE A 105 -0.30 -3.69 -2.64
CA ILE A 105 0.38 -3.08 -1.49
C ILE A 105 1.21 -4.12 -0.73
N ASP A 106 0.61 -5.27 -0.39
CA ASP A 106 1.29 -6.33 0.36
C ASP A 106 2.51 -6.88 -0.38
N ASP A 107 2.39 -7.08 -1.70
CA ASP A 107 3.48 -7.59 -2.54
C ASP A 107 4.60 -6.57 -2.68
N ALA A 108 4.28 -5.29 -2.90
CA ALA A 108 5.28 -4.23 -2.96
C ALA A 108 5.99 -4.03 -1.60
N LYS A 109 5.25 -4.17 -0.49
CA LYS A 109 5.84 -4.15 0.86
C LYS A 109 6.82 -5.30 1.08
N LYS A 110 6.48 -6.51 0.62
CA LYS A 110 7.37 -7.69 0.69
C LYS A 110 8.59 -7.55 -0.23
N ALA A 111 8.44 -6.83 -1.35
CA ALA A 111 9.50 -6.60 -2.32
C ALA A 111 10.50 -5.52 -1.89
N LEU A 112 10.24 -4.79 -0.79
CA LEU A 112 11.24 -3.93 -0.16
C LEU A 112 12.51 -4.75 0.13
N ASP A 113 13.64 -4.24 -0.34
CA ASP A 113 14.92 -4.94 -0.44
C ASP A 113 15.95 -4.43 0.57
N GLY A 114 15.56 -3.50 1.45
CA GLY A 114 16.43 -2.99 2.49
C GLY A 114 16.76 -4.02 3.55
N LYS A 115 17.87 -3.77 4.24
CA LYS A 115 18.36 -4.62 5.32
C LYS A 115 18.58 -3.78 6.57
N ASP A 116 18.52 -4.43 7.73
CA ASP A 116 18.93 -3.80 8.96
C ASP A 116 20.41 -3.42 8.87
N THR A 117 20.75 -2.26 9.43
CA THR A 117 22.14 -1.83 9.51
C THR A 117 22.81 -2.56 10.65
N ASP A 118 23.73 -3.48 10.33
CA ASP A 118 24.56 -4.14 11.34
C ASP A 118 25.68 -3.18 11.79
N LYS A 119 25.66 -2.84 13.09
CA LYS A 119 26.66 -1.97 13.73
C LYS A 119 27.61 -2.74 14.66
N THR A 120 27.54 -4.07 14.67
CA THR A 120 28.32 -4.92 15.59
C THR A 120 29.82 -4.69 15.43
N ALA A 121 30.32 -4.68 14.18
CA ALA A 121 31.75 -4.48 13.90
C ALA A 121 32.23 -3.11 14.43
N LEU A 122 31.53 -2.04 14.07
CA LEU A 122 31.81 -0.68 14.55
C LEU A 122 31.75 -0.59 16.09
N THR A 123 30.76 -1.23 16.71
CA THR A 123 30.63 -1.25 18.17
C THR A 123 31.81 -1.96 18.84
N ASN A 124 32.29 -3.07 18.26
CA ASN A 124 33.47 -3.77 18.75
C ASN A 124 34.74 -2.92 18.63
N ASP A 125 34.91 -2.20 17.53
CA ASP A 125 36.07 -1.31 17.33
C ASP A 125 36.08 -0.16 18.34
N VAL A 126 34.92 0.47 18.57
CA VAL A 126 34.77 1.54 19.58
C VAL A 126 35.04 1.01 20.99
N ASN A 127 34.46 -0.13 21.36
CA ASN A 127 34.67 -0.72 22.70
C ASN A 127 36.10 -1.24 22.89
N GLY A 128 36.75 -1.68 21.81
CA GLY A 128 38.13 -2.18 21.79
C GLY A 128 39.20 -1.10 21.97
N GLN A 129 38.83 0.19 21.94
CA GLN A 129 39.76 1.32 22.04
C GLN A 129 40.73 1.21 23.21
N SER A 130 40.24 0.82 24.40
CA SER A 130 41.09 0.66 25.58
C SER A 130 42.15 -0.44 25.42
N ALA A 131 41.85 -1.53 24.70
CA ALA A 131 42.83 -2.57 24.43
C ALA A 131 43.90 -2.06 23.45
N THR A 132 43.48 -1.36 22.39
CA THR A 132 44.41 -0.74 21.43
C THR A 132 45.29 0.31 22.07
N HIS A 133 44.76 1.16 22.96
CA HIS A 133 45.56 2.15 23.71
C HIS A 133 46.64 1.54 24.59
N ASN A 134 46.41 0.32 25.09
CA ASN A 134 47.36 -0.42 25.91
C ASN A 134 48.33 -1.27 25.09
N ASP A 135 48.15 -1.38 23.78
CA ASP A 135 49.04 -2.14 22.90
C ASP A 135 50.37 -1.39 22.69
N PRO A 136 51.54 -2.04 22.84
CA PRO A 136 52.84 -1.42 22.62
C PRO A 136 52.99 -0.78 21.23
N SER A 137 52.29 -1.29 20.21
CA SER A 137 52.29 -0.74 18.84
C SER A 137 51.62 0.63 18.79
N TYR A 138 50.57 0.85 19.59
CA TYR A 138 49.94 2.16 19.73
C TYR A 138 50.81 3.10 20.57
N ILE A 139 51.28 2.65 21.73
CA ILE A 139 52.09 3.45 22.66
C ILE A 139 53.37 3.96 21.99
N ASN A 140 54.04 3.09 21.25
CA ASN A 140 55.29 3.40 20.54
C ASN A 140 55.08 3.98 19.14
N GLY A 141 53.82 4.11 18.69
CA GLY A 141 53.47 4.73 17.41
C GLY A 141 53.77 6.24 17.40
N SER A 142 53.81 6.83 16.21
CA SER A 142 53.96 8.28 16.08
C SER A 142 52.71 9.00 16.59
N GLU A 143 52.87 10.26 17.00
CA GLU A 143 51.74 11.08 17.48
C GLU A 143 50.67 11.27 16.40
N GLU A 144 51.08 11.32 15.13
CA GLU A 144 50.17 11.38 13.99
C GLU A 144 49.33 10.10 13.86
N ALA A 145 49.94 8.93 14.03
CA ALA A 145 49.25 7.65 13.96
C ALA A 145 48.25 7.47 15.12
N LYS A 146 48.63 7.87 16.34
CA LYS A 146 47.74 7.87 17.52
C LYS A 146 46.53 8.76 17.31
N LYS A 147 46.75 10.02 16.89
CA LYS A 147 45.67 10.97 16.56
C LYS A 147 44.76 10.46 15.44
N ALA A 148 45.33 9.84 14.41
CA ALA A 148 44.54 9.30 13.30
C ALA A 148 43.60 8.18 13.77
N TYR A 149 44.10 7.28 14.62
CA TYR A 149 43.29 6.22 15.21
C TYR A 149 42.19 6.76 16.13
N ASP A 150 42.53 7.63 17.09
CA ASP A 150 41.57 8.20 18.03
C ASP A 150 40.46 8.98 17.32
N LYS A 151 40.83 9.71 16.26
CA LYS A 151 39.86 10.42 15.42
C LYS A 151 38.95 9.45 14.66
N ALA A 152 39.50 8.38 14.08
CA ALA A 152 38.71 7.39 13.36
C ALA A 152 37.70 6.66 14.26
N VAL A 153 38.10 6.34 15.50
CA VAL A 153 37.21 5.71 16.49
C VAL A 153 36.16 6.69 17.03
N SER A 154 36.51 7.96 17.22
CA SER A 154 35.57 8.98 17.72
C SER A 154 34.54 9.44 16.67
N ASP A 155 34.86 9.31 15.38
CA ASP A 155 33.99 9.75 14.27
C ASP A 155 33.02 8.64 13.79
N GLY A 156 33.21 7.40 14.23
CA GLY A 156 32.38 6.23 13.88
C GLY A 156 31.19 6.06 14.82
#